data_AF-A0A1F2U2G8-F1
#
_entry.id   AF-A0A1F2U2G8-F1
#
_cell.length_a   1.000
_cell.length_b   1.000
_cell.length_c   1.000
_cell.angle_alpha   90.00
_cell.angle_beta   90.00
_cell.angle_gamma   90.00
#
_symmetry.space_group_name_H-M   'P 1'
#
loop_
_entity.id
_entity.type
_entity.pdbx_description
1 polymer ?
#
loop_
_entity_poly.entity_id
_entity_poly.type
_entity_poly.pdbx_seq_one_letter_code
_entity_poly.pdbx_strand_id
1 'polypeptide(L)'
;MDPASVDWPLILTLYDQLHSLNPSPVVALNRAVALAKVRGPAEGLAALASLDRDPRLRRYHLLLAVRGDLLLDLGRPSEAATAFRSALACTCTEPERRFLARKLAMCGGPD
;
A
#
# COMPACT_ATOMS: atom_id res chain seq x y z
N MET A 1 -8.43 -9.78 -27.06
CA MET A 1 -8.30 -9.46 -25.64
C MET A 1 -7.40 -8.25 -25.56
N ASP A 2 -7.95 -7.09 -25.21
CA ASP A 2 -7.14 -5.89 -24.98
C ASP A 2 -6.32 -6.13 -23.69
N PRO A 3 -4.97 -6.13 -23.74
CA PRO A 3 -4.14 -6.31 -22.55
C PRO A 3 -4.25 -5.17 -21.52
N ALA A 4 -4.94 -4.07 -21.84
CA ALA A 4 -4.63 -2.77 -21.26
C ALA A 4 -5.59 -2.20 -20.20
N SER A 5 -6.60 -2.93 -19.72
CA SER A 5 -7.33 -2.47 -18.52
C SER A 5 -7.54 -3.61 -17.52
N VAL A 6 -6.77 -3.54 -16.44
CA VAL A 6 -7.07 -4.32 -15.25
C VAL A 6 -8.45 -3.89 -14.74
N ASP A 7 -9.40 -4.82 -14.66
CA ASP A 7 -10.73 -4.57 -14.09
C ASP A 7 -10.62 -4.48 -12.57
N TRP A 8 -10.26 -3.30 -12.08
CA TRP A 8 -10.12 -3.01 -10.66
C TRP A 8 -11.43 -3.20 -9.86
N PRO A 9 -12.62 -2.81 -10.37
CA PRO A 9 -13.89 -3.15 -9.73
C PRO A 9 -14.10 -4.65 -9.52
N LEU A 10 -13.77 -5.48 -10.52
CA LEU A 10 -13.81 -6.94 -10.37
C LEU A 10 -12.80 -7.43 -9.33
N ILE A 11 -11.55 -6.94 -9.37
CA ILE A 11 -10.52 -7.31 -8.39
C ILE A 11 -10.95 -6.94 -6.96
N LEU A 12 -11.53 -5.75 -6.77
CA LEU A 12 -12.05 -5.35 -5.47
C LEU A 12 -13.14 -6.32 -4.99
N THR A 13 -14.08 -6.69 -5.88
CA THR A 13 -15.13 -7.66 -5.58
C THR A 13 -14.57 -9.03 -5.20
N LEU A 14 -13.53 -9.50 -5.90
CA LEU A 14 -12.86 -10.76 -5.58
C LEU A 14 -12.16 -10.70 -4.21
N TYR A 15 -11.53 -9.58 -3.87
CA TYR A 15 -10.94 -9.39 -2.54
C TYR A 15 -12.00 -9.23 -1.44
N ASP A 16 -13.16 -8.63 -1.72
CA ASP A 16 -14.31 -8.60 -0.81
C ASP A 16 -14.76 -10.02 -0.48
N GLN A 17 -14.99 -10.85 -1.50
CA GLN A 17 -15.39 -12.25 -1.35
C GLN A 17 -14.33 -13.07 -0.59
N LEU A 18 -13.05 -12.93 -0.97
CA LEU A 18 -11.96 -13.63 -0.31
C LEU A 18 -11.83 -13.21 1.16
N HIS A 19 -12.03 -11.94 1.48
CA HIS A 19 -11.97 -11.45 2.86
C HIS A 19 -13.12 -12.01 3.71
N SER A 20 -14.32 -12.16 3.14
CA SER A 20 -15.44 -12.81 3.82
C SER A 20 -15.21 -14.30 4.09
N LEU A 21 -14.53 -15.00 3.18
CA LEU A 21 -14.24 -16.43 3.31
C LEU A 21 -13.03 -16.71 4.22
N ASN A 22 -11.99 -15.87 4.14
CA ASN A 22 -10.74 -16.03 4.87
C ASN A 22 -10.20 -14.67 5.31
N PRO A 23 -10.61 -14.18 6.50
CA PRO A 23 -10.17 -12.91 7.02
C PRO A 23 -8.69 -13.00 7.41
N SER A 24 -7.82 -12.49 6.54
CA SER A 24 -6.39 -12.37 6.80
C SER A 24 -5.89 -10.93 6.60
N PRO A 25 -4.85 -10.51 7.34
CA PRO A 25 -4.33 -9.15 7.20
C PRO A 25 -3.76 -8.87 5.80
N VAL A 26 -3.15 -9.87 5.16
CA VAL A 26 -2.61 -9.75 3.80
C VAL A 26 -3.75 -9.58 2.78
N VAL A 27 -4.86 -10.30 2.94
CA VAL A 27 -6.05 -10.13 2.10
C VAL A 27 -6.63 -8.72 2.29
N ALA A 28 -6.72 -8.24 3.53
CA ALA A 28 -7.22 -6.90 3.81
C ALA A 28 -6.30 -5.79 3.24
N LEU A 29 -4.98 -5.98 3.29
CA LEU A 29 -4.00 -5.09 2.67
C LEU A 29 -4.19 -5.04 1.14
N ASN A 30 -4.27 -6.19 0.48
CA ASN A 30 -4.46 -6.25 -0.97
C ASN A 30 -5.82 -5.66 -1.40
N ARG A 31 -6.87 -5.88 -0.60
CA ARG A 31 -8.18 -5.24 -0.77
C ARG A 31 -8.08 -3.71 -0.72
N ALA A 32 -7.31 -3.16 0.22
CA ALA A 32 -7.12 -1.71 0.33
C ALA A 32 -6.42 -1.12 -0.91
N VAL A 33 -5.48 -1.85 -1.52
CA VAL A 33 -4.87 -1.47 -2.81
C VAL A 33 -5.92 -1.45 -3.92
N ALA A 34 -6.76 -2.50 -4.02
CA ALA A 34 -7.83 -2.54 -5.02
C ALA A 34 -8.85 -1.39 -4.81
N LEU A 35 -9.22 -1.11 -3.56
CA LEU A 35 -10.08 0.01 -3.20
C LEU A 35 -9.48 1.35 -3.64
N ALA A 36 -8.18 1.55 -3.43
CA ALA A 36 -7.48 2.76 -3.87
C ALA A 36 -7.57 2.97 -5.38
N LYS A 37 -7.52 1.89 -6.17
CA LYS A 37 -7.62 1.94 -7.62
C LYS A 37 -9.03 2.21 -8.13
N VAL A 38 -10.05 1.80 -7.38
CA VAL A 38 -11.47 2.01 -7.75
C VAL A 38 -12.01 3.35 -7.23
N ARG A 39 -11.66 3.73 -6.00
CA ARG A 39 -12.26 4.86 -5.28
C ARG A 39 -11.28 6.00 -5.00
N GLY A 40 -10.00 5.81 -5.32
CA GLY A 40 -8.95 6.81 -5.14
C GLY A 40 -8.09 6.58 -3.89
N PRO A 41 -6.92 7.22 -3.84
CA PRO A 41 -5.89 6.93 -2.84
C PRO A 41 -6.32 7.27 -1.40
N ALA A 42 -7.23 8.23 -1.20
CA ALA A 42 -7.77 8.56 0.12
C ALA A 42 -8.54 7.40 0.76
N GLU A 43 -9.41 6.74 -0.01
CA GLU A 43 -10.21 5.59 0.45
C GLU A 43 -9.31 4.38 0.76
N GLY A 44 -8.31 4.14 -0.09
CA GLY A 44 -7.29 3.12 0.18
C GLY A 44 -6.54 3.40 1.49
N LEU A 45 -6.09 4.65 1.69
CA LEU A 45 -5.33 5.03 2.88
C LEU A 45 -6.16 4.91 4.16
N ALA A 46 -7.45 5.28 4.10
CA ALA A 46 -8.39 5.09 5.21
C ALA A 46 -8.57 3.61 5.56
N ALA A 47 -8.67 2.73 4.55
CA ALA A 47 -8.74 1.29 4.78
C ALA A 47 -7.48 0.75 5.48
N LEU A 48 -6.29 1.25 5.14
CA LEU A 48 -5.03 0.86 5.81
C LEU A 48 -4.99 1.25 7.30
N ALA A 49 -5.66 2.33 7.72
CA ALA A 49 -5.65 2.78 9.11
C ALA A 49 -6.24 1.73 10.07
N SER A 50 -7.20 0.93 9.59
CA SER A 50 -7.75 -0.20 10.37
C SER A 50 -6.73 -1.33 10.57
N LEU A 51 -5.74 -1.45 9.67
CA LEU A 51 -4.72 -2.51 9.70
C LEU A 51 -3.54 -2.19 10.63
N ASP A 52 -3.32 -0.91 10.98
CA ASP A 52 -2.24 -0.50 11.90
C ASP A 52 -2.33 -1.12 13.29
N ARG A 53 -3.54 -1.54 13.68
CA ARG A 53 -3.81 -2.18 14.96
C ARG A 53 -3.49 -3.68 14.95
N ASP A 54 -3.28 -4.28 13.77
CA ASP A 54 -2.94 -5.70 13.68
C ASP A 54 -1.42 -5.90 13.89
N PRO A 55 -0.99 -6.55 14.99
CA PRO A 55 0.43 -6.74 15.29
C PRO A 55 1.15 -7.57 14.22
N ARG A 56 0.43 -8.38 13.42
CA ARG A 56 0.99 -9.18 12.33
C ARG A 56 1.47 -8.32 11.16
N LEU A 57 0.89 -7.14 10.97
CA LEU A 57 1.23 -6.23 9.88
C LEU A 57 2.04 -5.00 10.30
N ARG A 58 2.11 -4.71 11.60
CA ARG A 58 2.72 -3.48 12.11
C ARG A 58 4.20 -3.29 11.73
N ARG A 59 4.87 -4.38 11.37
CA ARG A 59 6.26 -4.39 10.83
C ARG A 59 6.36 -5.03 9.44
N TYR A 60 5.24 -5.11 8.74
CA TYR A 60 5.21 -5.65 7.39
C TYR A 60 5.55 -4.53 6.41
N HIS A 61 6.73 -4.63 5.79
CA HIS A 61 7.26 -3.57 4.93
C HIS A 61 6.29 -3.22 3.78
N LEU A 62 5.49 -4.17 3.28
CA LEU A 62 4.50 -3.91 2.23
C LEU A 62 3.36 -2.99 2.69
N LEU A 63 2.86 -3.12 3.93
CA LEU A 63 1.85 -2.20 4.45
C LEU A 63 2.38 -0.75 4.44
N LEU A 64 3.62 -0.59 4.90
CA LEU A 64 4.29 0.70 4.98
C LEU A 64 4.61 1.26 3.59
N ALA A 65 5.00 0.41 2.64
CA ALA A 65 5.25 0.78 1.26
C ALA A 65 3.98 1.27 0.55
N VAL A 66 2.88 0.53 0.66
CA VAL A 66 1.58 0.92 0.08
C VAL A 66 1.10 2.24 0.68
N ARG A 67 1.24 2.42 2.01
CA ARG A 67 0.96 3.70 2.65
C ARG A 67 1.76 4.85 2.03
N GLY A 68 3.07 4.65 1.85
CA GLY A 68 3.93 5.65 1.24
C GLY A 68 3.50 6.02 -0.18
N ASP A 69 3.15 5.02 -1.00
CA ASP A 69 2.65 5.24 -2.36
C ASP A 69 1.35 6.03 -2.38
N LEU A 70 0.36 5.66 -1.56
CA LEU A 70 -0.92 6.39 -1.49
C LEU A 70 -0.75 7.82 -0.97
N LEU A 71 0.20 8.06 -0.07
CA LEU A 71 0.52 9.40 0.43
C LEU A 71 1.20 10.25 -0.66
N LEU A 72 2.06 9.69 -1.50
CA LEU A 72 2.59 10.39 -2.67
C LEU A 72 1.48 10.75 -3.66
N ASP A 73 0.59 9.81 -3.96
CA ASP A 73 -0.56 10.04 -4.86
C ASP A 73 -1.50 11.15 -4.32
N LEU A 74 -1.50 11.37 -3.00
CA LEU A 74 -2.24 12.44 -2.32
C LEU A 74 -1.46 13.75 -2.16
N GLY A 75 -0.23 13.84 -2.69
CA GLY A 75 0.61 15.04 -2.55
C GLY A 75 1.14 15.27 -1.13
N ARG A 76 1.34 14.20 -0.34
CA ARG A 76 1.81 14.24 1.06
C ARG A 76 3.23 13.64 1.21
N PRO A 77 4.26 14.22 0.57
CA PRO A 77 5.58 13.62 0.45
C PRO A 77 6.32 13.44 1.79
N SER A 78 6.16 14.36 2.74
CA SER A 78 6.81 14.26 4.07
C SER A 78 6.31 13.04 4.87
N GLU A 79 5.01 12.76 4.77
CA GLU A 79 4.40 11.59 5.41
C GLU A 79 4.77 10.31 4.67
N ALA A 80 4.79 10.34 3.33
CA ALA A 80 5.26 9.23 2.52
C ALA A 80 6.71 8.85 2.85
N ALA A 81 7.59 9.85 3.01
CA ALA A 81 8.99 9.63 3.40
C ALA A 81 9.08 8.92 4.76
N THR A 82 8.24 9.29 5.71
CA THR A 82 8.16 8.63 7.01
C THR A 82 7.77 7.16 6.85
N ALA A 83 6.74 6.87 6.05
CA ALA A 83 6.30 5.50 5.78
C ALA A 83 7.40 4.65 5.12
N PHE A 84 8.10 5.17 4.10
CA PHE A 84 9.18 4.45 3.43
C PHE A 84 10.41 4.24 4.33
N ARG A 85 10.76 5.20 5.20
CA ARG A 85 11.83 5.00 6.21
C ARG A 85 11.45 3.88 7.19
N SER A 86 10.21 3.86 7.66
CA SER A 86 9.72 2.77 8.51
C SER A 86 9.75 1.42 7.79
N ALA A 87 9.40 1.39 6.49
CA ALA A 87 9.50 0.19 5.67
C ALA A 87 10.95 -0.32 5.56
N LEU A 88 11.92 0.59 5.36
CA LEU A 88 13.35 0.27 5.30
C LEU A 88 13.94 -0.24 6.61
N ALA A 89 13.32 0.08 7.75
CA ALA A 89 13.68 -0.41 9.08
C ALA A 89 13.14 -1.83 9.36
N CYS A 90 12.30 -2.37 8.49
CA CYS A 90 11.82 -3.75 8.57
C CYS A 90 12.83 -4.72 7.92
N THR A 91 12.62 -6.01 8.15
CA THR A 91 13.39 -7.04 7.43
C THR A 91 12.94 -7.04 5.97
N CYS A 92 13.87 -6.70 5.09
CA CYS A 92 13.67 -6.62 3.64
C CYS A 92 14.81 -7.34 2.92
N THR A 93 14.52 -7.92 1.77
CA THR A 93 15.53 -8.37 0.82
C THR A 93 16.25 -7.17 0.19
N GLU A 94 17.43 -7.38 -0.38
CA GLU A 94 18.18 -6.30 -1.04
C GLU A 94 17.41 -5.64 -2.21
N PRO A 95 16.70 -6.40 -3.07
CA PRO A 95 15.81 -5.81 -4.08
C PRO A 95 14.70 -4.92 -3.48
N GLU A 96 14.05 -5.36 -2.41
CA GLU A 96 13.01 -4.58 -1.70
C GLU A 96 13.61 -3.29 -1.11
N ARG A 97 14.78 -3.39 -0.47
CA ARG A 97 15.49 -2.22 0.07
C ARG A 97 15.77 -1.19 -1.02
N ARG A 98 16.27 -1.63 -2.18
CA ARG A 98 16.55 -0.74 -3.32
C ARG A 98 15.28 -0.09 -3.87
N PHE A 99 14.19 -0.85 -3.97
CA PHE A 99 12.89 -0.32 -4.37
C PHE A 99 12.40 0.77 -3.40
N LEU A 100 12.42 0.49 -2.09
CA LEU A 100 11.98 1.42 -1.06
C LEU A 100 12.86 2.68 -1.00
N ALA A 101 14.18 2.54 -1.18
CA ALA A 101 15.10 3.68 -1.22
C ALA A 101 14.82 4.61 -2.41
N ARG A 102 14.50 4.05 -3.59
CA ARG A 102 14.09 4.86 -4.75
C ARG A 102 12.79 5.62 -4.48
N LYS A 103 11.80 4.96 -3.88
CA LYS A 103 10.53 5.59 -3.48
C LYS A 103 10.75 6.70 -2.44
N LEU A 104 11.62 6.48 -1.47
CA LEU A 104 12.00 7.50 -0.49
C LEU A 104 12.67 8.72 -1.16
N ALA A 105 13.54 8.50 -2.15
CA ALA A 105 14.16 9.59 -2.90
C ALA A 105 13.12 10.43 -3.66
N MET A 106 12.06 9.83 -4.18
CA MET A 106 10.94 10.56 -4.83
C MET A 106 10.15 11.46 -3.86
N CYS A 107 10.28 11.25 -2.54
CA CYS A 107 9.63 12.11 -1.55
C CYS A 107 10.39 13.43 -1.34
N GLY A 108 11.67 13.51 -1.75
CA GLY A 108 12.38 14.76 -1.91
C GLY A 108 12.12 15.29 -3.31
N GLY A 109 11.09 16.13 -3.49
CA GLY A 109 11.00 16.95 -4.69
C GLY A 109 12.20 17.90 -4.76
N PRO A 110 12.62 18.33 -5.97
CA PRO A 110 13.68 19.32 -6.08
C PRO A 110 13.26 20.60 -5.36
N ASP A 111 14.22 21.23 -4.66
CA ASP A 111 14.06 22.61 -4.17
C ASP A 111 13.65 23.56 -5.31
#